data_AF-A0A964HI08-F1
#
_entry.id   AF-A0A964HI08-F1
#
_cell.length_a   1.000
_cell.length_b   1.000
_cell.length_c   1.000
_cell.angle_alpha   90.00
_cell.angle_beta   90.00
_cell.angle_gamma   90.00
#
_symmetry.space_group_name_H-M   'P 1'
#
loop_
_entity.id
_entity.type
_entity.pdbx_description
1 polymer ?
#
loop_
_entity_poly.entity_id
_entity_poly.type
_entity_poly.pdbx_seq_one_letter_code
_entity_poly.pdbx_strand_id
1 'polypeptide(L)'
;MKTMFVSVISSILLLFLLVAGAGAATQCYDCHGTSASSDYRPDDAAYRNISTGAFKGNHRTHMGIAAVAGTCAACHGAAAATYANDHRNGQINMAANINNSPKVGGATYSRGTSFAQSATPVPGTCANVNCHFEAVTPAWDAAPFSSPADCNRCHGSAPNTGSHPVAGAKHAAYYGTATASCVKCHPDHAAEGSPFAHATSAGKRDLAVSFTAAPNSGSGAYSGALNDYLPSQVNAFGNCTATYCHSPGNKASGFDAPNAAATWGGSLDCKGCHKADIASGSTMASGTHGSHVNNLGVGYTTIKCVTCHAATVTGGMTIANTGVHVDKQIAVAFDNTSSATNGRYNGTLATPGSPMTKAPGSSYATCSNVYCHSKGQGAGGGALAPADYTAPVWGNAATGKCGTCHGMDGKSNHASFSGWVVQRRISSGSHLKHISYGLGASTSDVKCVVCHAYDNTGFAPAGCSNGACHGGALQTSTKHANYEINVAMPTYFGASAAYSGSTLPGDGYGSCSNTY
;
A
#
# COMPACT_ATOMS: atom_id res chain seq x y z
N MET A 1 14.14 53.04 -94.78
CA MET A 1 13.51 53.79 -93.67
C MET A 1 12.24 53.13 -93.11
N LYS A 2 11.37 52.49 -93.92
CA LYS A 2 10.16 51.79 -93.42
C LYS A 2 10.41 50.53 -92.57
N THR A 3 11.53 49.83 -92.77
CA THR A 3 11.87 48.59 -92.03
C THR A 3 12.43 48.84 -90.62
N MET A 4 13.03 50.01 -90.37
CA MET A 4 13.54 50.36 -89.03
C MET A 4 12.44 50.83 -88.07
N PHE A 5 11.37 51.44 -88.57
CA PHE A 5 10.25 51.88 -87.73
C PHE A 5 9.42 50.71 -87.18
N VAL A 6 9.27 49.62 -87.94
CA VAL A 6 8.52 48.43 -87.51
C VAL A 6 9.30 47.63 -86.45
N SER A 7 10.63 47.60 -86.55
CA SER A 7 11.48 46.88 -85.59
C SER A 7 11.54 47.58 -84.22
N VAL A 8 11.52 48.91 -84.18
CA VAL A 8 11.48 49.69 -82.93
C VAL A 8 10.11 49.58 -82.24
N ILE A 9 9.01 49.63 -83.00
CA ILE A 9 7.66 49.48 -82.43
C ILE A 9 7.42 48.04 -81.93
N SER A 10 7.87 47.01 -82.66
CA SER A 10 7.80 45.62 -82.17
C SER A 10 8.66 45.39 -80.93
N SER A 11 9.82 46.05 -80.81
CA SER A 11 10.68 45.91 -79.62
C SER A 11 10.11 46.62 -78.40
N ILE A 12 9.43 47.75 -78.59
CA ILE A 12 8.72 48.47 -77.51
C ILE A 12 7.46 47.70 -77.09
N LEU A 13 6.68 47.13 -78.04
CA LEU A 13 5.54 46.28 -77.70
C LEU A 13 5.97 44.99 -76.97
N LEU A 14 7.10 44.37 -77.35
CA LEU A 14 7.66 43.23 -76.62
C LEU A 14 8.11 43.60 -75.20
N LEU A 15 8.62 44.82 -75.00
CA LEU A 15 9.01 45.32 -73.68
C LEU A 15 7.80 45.54 -72.76
N PHE A 16 6.65 45.95 -73.31
CA PHE A 16 5.40 46.09 -72.53
C PHE A 16 4.65 44.77 -72.31
N LEU A 17 4.91 43.73 -73.11
CA LEU A 17 4.31 42.39 -72.95
C LEU A 17 5.07 41.48 -71.97
N LEU A 18 6.25 41.90 -71.49
CA LEU A 18 7.10 41.13 -70.57
C LEU A 18 7.22 41.75 -69.16
N VAL A 19 6.49 42.82 -68.86
CA VAL A 19 6.29 43.26 -67.47
C VAL A 19 5.24 42.32 -66.84
N ALA A 20 5.64 41.07 -66.61
CA ALA A 20 5.09 40.33 -65.50
C ALA A 20 5.40 41.18 -64.27
N GLY A 21 4.39 41.83 -63.69
CA GLY A 21 4.56 42.56 -62.44
C GLY A 21 5.34 41.66 -61.49
N ALA A 22 6.50 42.12 -61.04
CA ALA A 22 7.25 41.47 -59.99
C ALA A 22 6.44 41.60 -58.69
N GLY A 23 5.39 40.80 -58.56
CA GLY A 23 4.68 40.61 -57.32
C GLY A 23 5.60 39.79 -56.43
N ALA A 24 6.21 40.43 -55.44
CA ALA A 24 6.88 39.70 -54.37
C ALA A 24 5.86 38.69 -53.81
N ALA A 25 6.18 37.39 -53.90
CA ALA A 25 5.32 36.35 -53.37
C ALA A 25 5.22 36.54 -51.86
N THR A 26 4.05 36.94 -51.37
CA THR A 26 3.76 37.12 -49.95
C THR A 26 4.05 35.81 -49.22
N GLN A 27 4.99 35.84 -48.29
CA GLN A 27 5.38 34.71 -47.47
C GLN A 27 4.50 34.63 -46.22
N CYS A 28 4.41 33.45 -45.62
CA CYS A 28 3.60 33.26 -44.41
C CYS A 28 4.03 34.20 -43.27
N TYR A 29 5.33 34.51 -43.16
CA TYR A 29 5.85 35.44 -42.15
C TYR A 29 5.38 36.88 -42.36
N ASP A 30 4.97 37.28 -43.57
CA ASP A 30 4.49 38.65 -43.82
C ASP A 30 3.18 38.94 -43.07
N CYS A 31 2.44 37.89 -42.68
CA CYS A 31 1.17 38.00 -41.95
C CYS A 31 1.18 37.33 -40.57
N HIS A 32 2.09 36.39 -40.32
CA HIS A 32 2.04 35.53 -39.13
C HIS A 32 3.32 35.49 -38.31
N GLY A 33 4.45 36.05 -38.72
CA GLY A 33 5.69 35.76 -37.99
C GLY A 33 6.90 36.56 -38.44
N THR A 34 8.08 36.02 -38.18
CA THR A 34 9.33 36.75 -38.48
C THR A 34 10.04 36.11 -39.66
N SER A 35 10.52 36.96 -40.56
CA SER A 35 11.36 36.56 -41.69
C SER A 35 12.74 36.04 -41.25
N ALA A 36 13.16 36.36 -40.02
CA ALA A 36 14.50 36.04 -39.53
C ALA A 36 14.75 34.55 -39.26
N SER A 37 13.70 33.77 -38.96
CA SER A 37 13.85 32.37 -38.51
C SER A 37 13.00 31.37 -39.28
N SER A 38 12.29 31.78 -40.34
CA SER A 38 11.25 30.97 -41.01
C SER A 38 10.20 30.40 -40.04
N ASP A 39 10.01 31.07 -38.89
CA ASP A 39 9.01 30.71 -37.91
C ASP A 39 7.72 31.46 -38.22
N TYR A 40 6.75 30.71 -38.71
CA TYR A 40 5.45 31.24 -39.13
C TYR A 40 4.43 31.28 -37.98
N ARG A 41 4.83 30.97 -36.75
CA ARG A 41 3.97 31.13 -35.57
C ARG A 41 3.92 32.60 -35.16
N PRO A 42 2.72 33.17 -34.94
CA PRO A 42 2.59 34.51 -34.37
C PRO A 42 3.37 34.66 -33.07
N ASP A 43 4.11 35.76 -32.95
CA ASP A 43 4.76 36.14 -31.71
C ASP A 43 3.73 36.27 -30.57
N ASP A 44 4.15 35.92 -29.37
CA ASP A 44 3.33 36.17 -28.18
C ASP A 44 3.39 37.65 -27.83
N ALA A 45 2.24 38.32 -27.87
CA ALA A 45 2.15 39.74 -27.60
C ALA A 45 0.74 40.15 -27.19
N ALA A 46 0.65 41.10 -26.25
CA ALA A 46 -0.60 41.76 -25.86
C ALA A 46 -1.12 42.78 -26.90
N TYR A 47 -0.44 42.91 -28.04
CA TYR A 47 -0.74 43.84 -29.13
C TYR A 47 -0.53 43.17 -30.49
N ARG A 48 -1.07 43.78 -31.57
CA ARG A 48 -0.77 43.37 -32.94
C ARG A 48 0.64 43.83 -33.31
N ASN A 49 1.56 42.92 -33.57
CA ASN A 49 2.92 43.29 -33.95
C ASN A 49 2.92 43.75 -35.42
N ILE A 50 3.12 45.05 -35.64
CA ILE A 50 3.11 45.65 -37.00
C ILE A 50 4.38 45.27 -37.77
N SER A 51 5.51 45.07 -37.07
CA SER A 51 6.79 44.77 -37.69
C SER A 51 6.91 43.30 -38.14
N THR A 52 6.22 42.38 -37.48
CA THR A 52 6.21 40.94 -37.83
C THR A 52 4.86 40.47 -38.38
N GLY A 53 3.88 41.35 -38.48
CA GLY A 53 2.51 40.97 -38.83
C GLY A 53 1.80 40.10 -37.78
N ALA A 54 2.47 39.64 -36.72
CA ALA A 54 1.93 38.68 -35.77
C ALA A 54 0.65 39.17 -35.08
N PHE A 55 -0.35 38.28 -35.01
CA PHE A 55 -1.60 38.53 -34.30
C PHE A 55 -1.38 38.59 -32.79
N LYS A 56 -2.11 39.52 -32.15
CA LYS A 56 -2.22 39.59 -30.70
C LYS A 56 -2.66 38.23 -30.13
N GLY A 57 -1.98 37.75 -29.09
CA GLY A 57 -2.29 36.49 -28.43
C GLY A 57 -1.04 35.73 -27.98
N ASN A 58 -1.22 34.44 -27.68
CA ASN A 58 -0.20 33.56 -27.09
C ASN A 58 0.06 32.28 -27.93
N HIS A 59 0.36 32.43 -29.23
CA HIS A 59 0.55 31.27 -30.11
C HIS A 59 1.81 30.46 -29.80
N ARG A 60 2.95 31.11 -29.56
CA ARG A 60 4.22 30.43 -29.25
C ARG A 60 4.22 29.76 -27.88
N THR A 61 3.42 30.27 -26.94
CA THR A 61 3.15 29.58 -25.66
C THR A 61 2.39 28.26 -25.88
N HIS A 62 1.54 28.17 -26.90
CA HIS A 62 0.71 26.99 -27.17
C HIS A 62 1.28 26.06 -28.26
N MET A 63 2.40 26.42 -28.88
CA MET A 63 2.97 25.69 -30.01
C MET A 63 4.48 25.57 -29.87
N GLY A 64 5.06 24.39 -30.06
CA GLY A 64 6.52 24.20 -30.07
C GLY A 64 7.20 24.84 -31.28
N ILE A 65 8.53 24.99 -31.22
CA ILE A 65 9.36 25.59 -32.30
C ILE A 65 9.22 24.87 -33.65
N ALA A 66 8.84 23.58 -33.65
CA ALA A 66 8.65 22.76 -34.85
C ALA A 66 7.18 22.68 -35.33
N ALA A 67 6.38 23.72 -35.11
CA ALA A 67 4.98 23.73 -35.56
C ALA A 67 4.86 23.65 -37.08
N VAL A 68 3.92 22.83 -37.55
CA VAL A 68 3.58 22.66 -38.97
C VAL A 68 2.11 23.00 -39.20
N ALA A 69 1.65 23.04 -40.46
CA ALA A 69 0.26 23.36 -40.81
C ALA A 69 -0.77 22.53 -40.00
N GLY A 70 -0.51 21.23 -39.84
CA GLY A 70 -1.35 20.34 -39.03
C GLY A 70 -1.46 20.74 -37.55
N THR A 71 -0.47 21.42 -36.98
CA THR A 71 -0.49 21.91 -35.59
C THR A 71 -1.60 22.95 -35.39
N CYS A 72 -1.91 23.76 -36.40
CA CYS A 72 -2.94 24.79 -36.34
C CYS A 72 -4.36 24.20 -36.28
N ALA A 73 -4.55 22.99 -36.80
CA ALA A 73 -5.87 22.39 -36.99
C ALA A 73 -6.59 22.06 -35.67
N ALA A 74 -5.86 21.88 -34.57
CA ALA A 74 -6.45 21.69 -33.25
C ALA A 74 -7.34 22.87 -32.83
N CYS A 75 -6.93 24.09 -33.18
CA CYS A 75 -7.66 25.32 -32.87
C CYS A 75 -8.51 25.81 -34.05
N HIS A 76 -8.02 25.66 -35.28
CA HIS A 76 -8.60 26.27 -36.47
C HIS A 76 -9.36 25.29 -37.40
N GLY A 77 -9.36 23.99 -37.06
CA GLY A 77 -10.04 22.95 -37.83
C GLY A 77 -9.24 22.44 -39.04
N ALA A 78 -9.81 21.45 -39.75
CA ALA A 78 -9.11 20.72 -40.80
C ALA A 78 -8.60 21.59 -41.97
N ALA A 79 -9.30 22.69 -42.28
CA ALA A 79 -8.89 23.61 -43.34
C ALA A 79 -7.52 24.28 -43.06
N ALA A 80 -7.16 24.46 -41.78
CA ALA A 80 -5.86 25.00 -41.40
C ALA A 80 -4.70 23.99 -41.59
N ALA A 81 -4.99 22.68 -41.63
CA ALA A 81 -3.97 21.65 -41.83
C ALA A 81 -3.40 21.64 -43.26
N THR A 82 -4.17 22.15 -44.22
CA THR A 82 -3.84 22.11 -45.65
C THR A 82 -3.75 23.49 -46.29
N TYR A 83 -4.06 24.54 -45.52
CA TYR A 83 -4.23 25.91 -46.03
C TYR A 83 -5.20 25.99 -47.23
N ALA A 84 -6.14 25.04 -47.34
CA ALA A 84 -6.84 24.72 -48.60
C ALA A 84 -7.93 25.71 -49.02
N ASN A 85 -8.43 26.53 -48.10
CA ASN A 85 -9.23 27.69 -48.44
C ASN A 85 -8.28 28.88 -48.43
N ASP A 86 -8.38 29.84 -49.35
CA ASP A 86 -7.67 31.12 -49.29
C ASP A 86 -7.78 31.74 -47.90
N HIS A 87 -6.95 31.34 -46.91
CA HIS A 87 -7.10 31.70 -45.49
C HIS A 87 -6.82 33.19 -45.23
N ARG A 88 -6.72 33.92 -46.34
CA ARG A 88 -6.73 35.35 -46.59
C ARG A 88 -8.13 35.91 -46.90
N ASN A 89 -9.20 35.14 -46.73
CA ASN A 89 -10.59 35.57 -46.97
C ASN A 89 -11.13 36.60 -45.95
N GLY A 90 -10.25 37.19 -45.14
CA GLY A 90 -10.60 38.17 -44.11
C GLY A 90 -11.26 37.57 -42.87
N GLN A 91 -11.40 36.24 -42.76
CA GLN A 91 -11.93 35.57 -41.58
C GLN A 91 -10.85 34.76 -40.86
N ILE A 92 -11.04 34.58 -39.56
CA ILE A 92 -10.32 33.62 -38.72
C ILE A 92 -11.34 32.56 -38.34
N ASN A 93 -11.09 31.32 -38.77
CA ASN A 93 -11.95 30.19 -38.50
C ASN A 93 -11.41 29.39 -37.32
N MET A 94 -12.29 28.98 -36.43
CA MET A 94 -11.99 28.10 -35.30
C MET A 94 -12.65 26.74 -35.54
N ALA A 95 -12.03 25.68 -35.01
CA ALA A 95 -12.66 24.38 -34.96
C ALA A 95 -13.98 24.46 -34.19
N ALA A 96 -15.02 23.79 -34.69
CA ALA A 96 -16.31 23.70 -34.01
C ALA A 96 -16.21 22.94 -32.67
N ASN A 97 -15.26 22.03 -32.55
CA ASN A 97 -14.84 21.41 -31.29
C ASN A 97 -13.31 21.48 -31.19
N ILE A 98 -12.80 22.45 -30.44
CA ILE A 98 -11.36 22.68 -30.28
C ILE A 98 -10.71 21.43 -29.67
N ASN A 99 -9.65 20.96 -30.33
CA ASN A 99 -8.86 19.77 -29.95
C ASN A 99 -9.70 18.50 -29.69
N ASN A 100 -10.86 18.38 -30.36
CA ASN A 100 -11.79 17.25 -30.20
C ASN A 100 -12.11 16.96 -28.73
N SER A 101 -12.42 17.99 -27.94
CA SER A 101 -12.75 17.82 -26.52
C SER A 101 -13.86 16.78 -26.32
N PRO A 102 -13.72 15.87 -25.33
CA PRO A 102 -14.71 14.83 -25.06
C PRO A 102 -15.94 15.36 -24.31
N LYS A 103 -15.90 16.59 -23.79
CA LYS A 103 -17.03 17.19 -23.08
C LYS A 103 -18.24 17.35 -23.99
N VAL A 104 -19.41 16.94 -23.49
CA VAL A 104 -20.69 17.10 -24.21
C VAL A 104 -20.88 18.57 -24.59
N GLY A 105 -21.18 18.82 -25.87
CA GLY A 105 -21.29 20.18 -26.44
C GLY A 105 -19.99 20.72 -27.05
N GLY A 106 -18.86 20.04 -26.87
CA GLY A 106 -17.57 20.40 -27.47
C GLY A 106 -16.91 21.64 -26.85
N ALA A 107 -15.64 21.83 -27.20
CA ALA A 107 -14.86 23.00 -26.83
C ALA A 107 -15.10 24.17 -27.78
N THR A 108 -15.32 25.35 -27.22
CA THR A 108 -15.69 26.55 -27.97
C THR A 108 -14.72 27.70 -27.71
N TYR A 109 -14.68 28.63 -28.66
CA TYR A 109 -14.06 29.94 -28.49
C TYR A 109 -15.17 30.99 -28.42
N SER A 110 -15.07 31.94 -27.50
CA SER A 110 -16.16 32.89 -27.19
C SER A 110 -16.55 33.80 -28.36
N ARG A 111 -15.73 33.87 -29.42
CA ARG A 111 -16.02 34.62 -30.65
C ARG A 111 -16.70 33.79 -31.75
N GLY A 112 -17.06 32.53 -31.45
CA GLY A 112 -17.65 31.61 -32.42
C GLY A 112 -16.63 30.90 -33.31
N THR A 113 -17.13 30.17 -34.30
CA THR A 113 -16.32 29.35 -35.23
C THR A 113 -15.78 30.13 -36.42
N SER A 114 -16.23 31.37 -36.62
CA SER A 114 -15.65 32.30 -37.59
C SER A 114 -15.87 33.73 -37.13
N PHE A 115 -14.83 34.56 -37.28
CA PHE A 115 -14.90 36.00 -37.01
C PHE A 115 -13.95 36.78 -37.92
N ALA A 116 -14.28 38.05 -38.16
CA ALA A 116 -13.48 38.90 -39.03
C ALA A 116 -12.08 39.18 -38.45
N GLN A 117 -11.08 39.19 -39.33
CA GLN A 117 -9.76 39.73 -39.06
C GLN A 117 -9.87 41.25 -38.78
N SER A 118 -9.11 41.74 -37.80
CA SER A 118 -9.11 43.16 -37.41
C SER A 118 -7.70 43.62 -37.05
N ALA A 119 -7.40 44.88 -37.30
CA ALA A 119 -6.18 45.55 -36.84
C ALA A 119 -6.16 45.74 -35.32
N THR A 120 -7.34 45.80 -34.68
CA THR A 120 -7.52 45.92 -33.23
C THR A 120 -8.29 44.71 -32.69
N PRO A 121 -7.70 43.50 -32.75
CA PRO A 121 -8.41 42.30 -32.32
C PRO A 121 -8.65 42.33 -30.81
N VAL A 122 -9.89 42.05 -30.40
CA VAL A 122 -10.23 41.71 -29.02
C VAL A 122 -10.18 40.18 -28.91
N PRO A 123 -9.25 39.61 -28.14
CA PRO A 123 -9.17 38.17 -27.96
C PRO A 123 -10.32 37.65 -27.09
N GLY A 124 -10.73 36.42 -27.36
CA GLY A 124 -11.76 35.71 -26.61
C GLY A 124 -11.16 34.76 -25.57
N THR A 125 -12.05 33.98 -24.98
CA THR A 125 -11.73 32.89 -24.04
C THR A 125 -12.12 31.56 -24.67
N CYS A 126 -11.45 30.50 -24.26
CA CYS A 126 -11.89 29.13 -24.54
C CYS A 126 -12.78 28.64 -23.41
N ALA A 127 -13.72 27.75 -23.73
CA ALA A 127 -14.52 27.01 -22.76
C ALA A 127 -14.55 25.53 -23.15
N ASN A 128 -14.66 24.65 -22.16
CA ASN A 128 -14.75 23.19 -22.34
C ASN A 128 -13.55 22.54 -23.07
N VAL A 129 -12.44 23.25 -23.22
CA VAL A 129 -11.24 22.73 -23.88
C VAL A 129 -10.52 21.75 -22.96
N ASN A 130 -10.19 20.57 -23.50
CA ASN A 130 -9.48 19.53 -22.78
C ASN A 130 -8.09 19.99 -22.29
N CYS A 131 -7.39 20.83 -23.05
CA CYS A 131 -6.10 21.45 -22.67
C CYS A 131 -6.14 22.23 -21.34
N HIS A 132 -7.31 22.77 -20.96
CA HIS A 132 -7.49 23.57 -19.74
C HIS A 132 -8.52 22.93 -18.81
N PHE A 133 -8.55 21.59 -18.76
CA PHE A 133 -9.42 20.82 -17.85
C PHE A 133 -10.89 21.24 -17.92
N GLU A 134 -11.33 21.58 -19.12
CA GLU A 134 -12.72 21.96 -19.42
C GLU A 134 -13.24 23.18 -18.65
N ALA A 135 -12.33 23.95 -18.05
CA ALA A 135 -12.59 25.24 -17.44
C ALA A 135 -12.67 26.34 -18.49
N VAL A 136 -13.23 27.49 -18.09
CA VAL A 136 -13.14 28.71 -18.89
C VAL A 136 -11.73 29.27 -18.73
N THR A 137 -11.05 29.54 -19.84
CA THR A 137 -9.68 30.07 -19.83
C THR A 137 -9.67 31.58 -19.60
N PRO A 138 -8.52 32.14 -19.20
CA PRO A 138 -8.25 33.56 -19.43
C PRO A 138 -8.37 33.94 -20.91
N ALA A 139 -8.38 35.25 -21.19
CA ALA A 139 -8.32 35.74 -22.55
C ALA A 139 -7.03 35.28 -23.24
N TRP A 140 -7.09 35.05 -24.56
CA TRP A 140 -5.98 34.49 -25.35
C TRP A 140 -4.68 35.35 -25.39
N ASP A 141 -4.73 36.57 -24.88
CA ASP A 141 -3.61 37.51 -24.72
C ASP A 141 -3.16 37.72 -23.26
N ALA A 142 -3.72 36.96 -22.31
CA ALA A 142 -3.33 37.04 -20.92
C ALA A 142 -1.86 36.62 -20.72
N ALA A 143 -1.24 37.06 -19.63
CA ALA A 143 0.13 36.67 -19.32
C ALA A 143 0.27 35.13 -19.21
N PRO A 144 1.32 34.51 -19.80
CA PRO A 144 1.58 33.09 -19.65
C PRO A 144 1.84 32.71 -18.19
N PHE A 145 1.45 31.48 -17.83
CA PHE A 145 1.79 30.92 -16.51
C PHE A 145 3.29 30.67 -16.39
N SER A 146 3.80 30.85 -15.18
CA SER A 146 5.22 30.75 -14.84
C SER A 146 5.48 29.63 -13.85
N SER A 147 6.52 28.83 -14.12
CA SER A 147 6.99 27.81 -13.17
C SER A 147 8.02 28.45 -12.24
N PRO A 148 7.96 28.20 -10.92
CA PRO A 148 7.04 27.32 -10.21
C PRO A 148 5.77 28.01 -9.66
N ALA A 149 5.63 29.33 -9.85
CA ALA A 149 4.64 30.15 -9.14
C ALA A 149 3.18 29.78 -9.44
N ASP A 150 2.89 29.34 -10.67
CA ASP A 150 1.53 29.15 -11.17
C ASP A 150 1.10 27.68 -11.28
N CYS A 151 1.88 26.73 -10.75
CA CYS A 151 1.48 25.31 -10.75
C CYS A 151 0.13 25.09 -10.03
N ASN A 152 -0.18 25.92 -9.02
CA ASN A 152 -1.43 25.87 -8.28
C ASN A 152 -2.67 26.29 -9.09
N ARG A 153 -2.50 26.92 -10.27
CA ARG A 153 -3.59 27.25 -11.18
C ARG A 153 -4.29 25.98 -11.70
N CYS A 154 -3.56 24.86 -11.74
CA CYS A 154 -4.09 23.54 -12.08
C CYS A 154 -4.02 22.55 -10.89
N HIS A 155 -2.96 22.60 -10.08
CA HIS A 155 -2.67 21.64 -9.01
C HIS A 155 -2.86 22.23 -7.59
N GLY A 156 -4.05 22.79 -7.31
CA GLY A 156 -4.32 23.48 -6.03
C GLY A 156 -4.57 22.57 -4.81
N SER A 157 -5.11 21.36 -5.03
CA SER A 157 -5.40 20.36 -4.00
C SER A 157 -5.41 18.96 -4.62
N ALA A 158 -5.06 17.93 -3.85
CA ALA A 158 -5.26 16.56 -4.29
C ALA A 158 -6.76 16.31 -4.55
N PRO A 159 -7.15 15.60 -5.63
CA PRO A 159 -8.54 15.24 -5.85
C PRO A 159 -9.11 14.56 -4.61
N ASN A 160 -10.35 14.87 -4.21
CA ASN A 160 -10.98 14.23 -3.05
C ASN A 160 -11.43 12.78 -3.34
N THR A 161 -11.11 12.25 -4.52
CA THR A 161 -11.47 10.91 -4.99
C THR A 161 -10.28 9.96 -4.93
N GLY A 162 -10.54 8.66 -5.06
CA GLY A 162 -9.49 7.69 -5.40
C GLY A 162 -8.47 7.36 -4.30
N SER A 163 -8.64 7.74 -3.03
CA SER A 163 -7.61 7.57 -1.98
C SER A 163 -6.37 8.45 -2.12
N HIS A 164 -6.49 9.59 -2.80
CA HIS A 164 -5.48 10.65 -2.77
C HIS A 164 -5.18 11.13 -1.33
N PRO A 165 -4.00 11.74 -1.09
CA PRO A 165 -3.58 12.20 0.23
C PRO A 165 -4.33 13.47 0.69
N VAL A 166 -5.62 13.31 0.99
CA VAL A 166 -6.47 14.31 1.64
C VAL A 166 -6.66 13.98 3.12
N ALA A 167 -7.06 14.96 3.93
CA ALA A 167 -7.27 14.75 5.37
C ALA A 167 -8.20 13.55 5.63
N GLY A 168 -7.77 12.65 6.52
CA GLY A 168 -8.48 11.41 6.85
C GLY A 168 -8.14 10.20 5.96
N ALA A 169 -7.44 10.37 4.84
CA ALA A 169 -6.99 9.26 3.99
C ALA A 169 -5.73 8.58 4.54
N LYS A 170 -5.56 7.28 4.30
CA LYS A 170 -4.36 6.52 4.71
C LYS A 170 -3.06 7.08 4.09
N HIS A 171 -3.10 7.48 2.82
CA HIS A 171 -1.94 8.11 2.17
C HIS A 171 -1.55 9.42 2.83
N ALA A 172 -2.52 10.25 3.25
CA ALA A 172 -2.25 11.48 3.97
C ALA A 172 -1.66 11.25 5.36
N ALA A 173 -2.09 10.19 6.06
CA ALA A 173 -1.55 9.84 7.37
C ALA A 173 -0.04 9.51 7.33
N TYR A 174 0.45 8.97 6.21
CA TYR A 174 1.86 8.60 6.06
C TYR A 174 2.70 9.63 5.29
N TYR A 175 2.18 10.18 4.19
CA TYR A 175 2.91 11.11 3.33
C TYR A 175 2.61 12.59 3.61
N GLY A 176 1.61 12.88 4.43
CA GLY A 176 1.06 14.23 4.58
C GLY A 176 0.15 14.62 3.41
N THR A 177 -0.40 15.84 3.48
CA THR A 177 -1.33 16.39 2.47
C THR A 177 -0.69 17.45 1.57
N ALA A 178 0.60 17.75 1.76
CA ALA A 178 1.33 18.73 0.97
C ALA A 178 1.65 18.18 -0.44
N THR A 179 2.01 19.05 -1.38
CA THR A 179 2.38 18.66 -2.76
C THR A 179 3.55 17.68 -2.83
N ALA A 180 4.43 17.66 -1.83
CA ALA A 180 5.50 16.66 -1.68
C ALA A 180 4.97 15.22 -1.47
N SER A 181 3.70 15.04 -1.12
CA SER A 181 3.07 13.71 -1.09
C SER A 181 2.75 13.18 -2.49
N CYS A 182 2.51 14.07 -3.47
CA CYS A 182 2.20 13.70 -4.84
C CYS A 182 3.40 13.05 -5.53
N VAL A 183 4.61 13.53 -5.24
CA VAL A 183 5.85 13.01 -5.85
C VAL A 183 6.19 11.57 -5.47
N LYS A 184 5.41 10.98 -4.55
CA LYS A 184 5.49 9.57 -4.18
C LYS A 184 4.91 8.64 -5.24
N CYS A 185 4.02 9.16 -6.07
CA CYS A 185 3.33 8.40 -7.13
C CYS A 185 3.39 9.10 -8.49
N HIS A 186 3.61 10.41 -8.54
CA HIS A 186 3.69 11.19 -9.78
C HIS A 186 5.07 11.81 -9.95
N PRO A 187 5.64 11.85 -11.16
CA PRO A 187 6.87 12.61 -11.40
C PRO A 187 6.70 14.10 -11.12
N ASP A 188 7.77 14.73 -10.64
CA ASP A 188 7.86 16.19 -10.56
C ASP A 188 8.28 16.74 -11.93
N HIS A 189 7.46 17.63 -12.48
CA HIS A 189 7.67 18.25 -13.80
C HIS A 189 8.31 19.65 -13.71
N ALA A 190 8.60 20.16 -12.51
CA ALA A 190 9.07 21.54 -12.33
C ALA A 190 10.43 21.83 -13.00
N ALA A 191 11.27 20.81 -13.16
CA ALA A 191 12.61 20.90 -13.75
C ALA A 191 12.66 20.62 -15.26
N GLU A 192 11.53 20.33 -15.90
CA GLU A 192 11.49 20.09 -17.36
C GLU A 192 11.75 21.39 -18.13
N GLY A 193 12.30 21.30 -19.34
CA GLY A 193 12.53 22.48 -20.20
C GLY A 193 11.25 23.22 -20.61
N SER A 194 10.10 22.52 -20.60
CA SER A 194 8.77 23.08 -20.82
C SER A 194 7.78 22.54 -19.78
N PRO A 195 7.80 23.05 -18.53
CA PRO A 195 7.02 22.46 -17.43
C PRO A 195 5.52 22.39 -17.70
N PHE A 196 4.95 23.38 -18.41
CA PHE A 196 3.52 23.41 -18.77
C PHE A 196 3.17 22.65 -20.05
N ALA A 197 4.14 22.04 -20.74
CA ALA A 197 3.84 21.17 -21.88
C ALA A 197 2.96 19.97 -21.45
N HIS A 198 2.96 19.61 -20.16
CA HIS A 198 2.02 18.64 -19.61
C HIS A 198 0.56 19.13 -19.65
N ALA A 199 0.31 20.44 -19.48
CA ALA A 199 -1.02 21.02 -19.42
C ALA A 199 -1.56 21.30 -20.83
N THR A 200 -0.74 21.89 -21.71
CA THR A 200 -1.14 22.19 -23.10
C THR A 200 -1.40 20.94 -23.95
N SER A 201 -1.00 19.76 -23.47
CA SER A 201 -1.25 18.46 -24.10
C SER A 201 -2.52 17.74 -23.62
N ALA A 202 -3.35 18.34 -22.75
CA ALA A 202 -4.51 17.65 -22.21
C ALA A 202 -5.52 17.33 -23.32
N GLY A 203 -5.51 16.05 -23.71
CA GLY A 203 -6.06 15.51 -24.94
C GLY A 203 -5.27 14.31 -25.49
N LYS A 204 -3.95 14.21 -25.28
CA LYS A 204 -3.13 13.03 -25.67
C LYS A 204 -1.86 12.78 -24.82
N ARG A 205 -1.82 13.22 -23.55
CA ARG A 205 -0.75 12.82 -22.62
C ARG A 205 -1.36 12.12 -21.41
N ASP A 206 -0.99 10.85 -21.25
CA ASP A 206 -1.34 10.04 -20.10
C ASP A 206 -0.75 10.64 -18.81
N LEU A 207 -1.49 10.54 -17.69
CA LEU A 207 -0.95 10.76 -16.36
C LEU A 207 0.30 9.90 -16.18
N ALA A 208 1.37 10.51 -15.69
CA ALA A 208 2.56 9.74 -15.34
C ALA A 208 2.42 9.23 -13.90
N VAL A 209 2.36 7.91 -13.74
CA VAL A 209 2.40 7.26 -12.43
C VAL A 209 3.71 6.46 -12.33
N SER A 210 4.51 6.77 -11.32
CA SER A 210 5.83 6.19 -11.10
C SER A 210 6.14 6.08 -9.62
N PHE A 211 6.76 4.95 -9.23
CA PHE A 211 7.09 4.64 -7.84
C PHE A 211 8.59 4.73 -7.55
N THR A 212 9.28 5.66 -8.20
CA THR A 212 10.75 5.87 -8.04
C THR A 212 11.13 6.42 -6.68
N ALA A 213 10.26 7.19 -6.04
CA ALA A 213 10.52 7.77 -4.72
C ALA A 213 10.50 6.71 -3.60
N ALA A 214 11.23 6.98 -2.53
CA ALA A 214 11.10 6.24 -1.28
C ALA A 214 9.65 6.35 -0.73
N PRO A 215 9.05 5.26 -0.22
CA PRO A 215 9.71 4.00 0.17
C PRO A 215 9.86 2.95 -0.94
N ASN A 216 9.19 3.12 -2.09
CA ASN A 216 9.12 2.12 -3.14
C ASN A 216 10.41 1.97 -3.95
N SER A 217 11.16 3.08 -4.13
CA SER A 217 12.52 3.09 -4.70
C SER A 217 12.61 2.38 -6.06
N GLY A 218 11.60 2.56 -6.91
CA GLY A 218 11.49 1.96 -8.25
C GLY A 218 10.65 0.68 -8.31
N SER A 219 10.14 0.18 -7.18
CA SER A 219 9.27 -1.00 -7.15
C SER A 219 7.80 -0.63 -7.26
N GLY A 220 7.07 -1.36 -8.12
CA GLY A 220 5.62 -1.33 -8.18
C GLY A 220 5.05 -0.84 -9.50
N ALA A 221 3.76 -1.05 -9.68
CA ALA A 221 3.04 -0.69 -10.90
C ALA A 221 1.61 -0.27 -10.59
N TYR A 222 1.03 0.53 -11.50
CA TYR A 222 -0.38 0.90 -11.51
C TYR A 222 -0.98 0.46 -12.84
N SER A 223 -2.12 -0.24 -12.79
CA SER A 223 -2.74 -0.86 -13.97
C SER A 223 -3.91 -0.08 -14.55
N GLY A 224 -4.24 1.10 -13.99
CA GLY A 224 -5.43 1.84 -14.39
C GLY A 224 -5.22 2.65 -15.65
N ALA A 225 -6.33 3.15 -16.20
CA ALA A 225 -6.26 4.12 -17.27
C ALA A 225 -5.57 5.41 -16.76
N LEU A 226 -4.85 6.05 -17.66
CA LEU A 226 -4.08 7.27 -17.39
C LEU A 226 -4.56 8.43 -18.26
N ASN A 227 -5.56 8.23 -19.10
CA ASN A 227 -6.07 9.21 -20.09
C ASN A 227 -7.54 9.59 -19.87
N ASP A 228 -8.08 9.27 -18.69
CA ASP A 228 -9.48 9.43 -18.30
C ASP A 228 -9.63 10.41 -17.11
N TYR A 229 -8.80 11.45 -17.08
CA TYR A 229 -8.68 12.39 -15.97
C TYR A 229 -9.45 13.70 -16.14
N LEU A 230 -10.13 13.90 -17.27
CA LEU A 230 -10.89 15.14 -17.50
C LEU A 230 -12.20 15.15 -16.70
N PRO A 231 -12.70 16.32 -16.27
CA PRO A 231 -13.93 16.39 -15.47
C PRO A 231 -15.16 15.78 -16.11
N SER A 232 -15.28 15.78 -17.45
CA SER A 232 -16.41 15.15 -18.14
C SER A 232 -16.27 13.63 -18.30
N GLN A 233 -15.12 13.05 -17.96
CA GLN A 233 -14.85 11.62 -18.09
C GLN A 233 -15.19 10.87 -16.80
N VAL A 234 -15.39 9.56 -16.93
CA VAL A 234 -15.55 8.67 -15.79
C VAL A 234 -14.23 7.93 -15.60
N ASN A 235 -13.56 8.16 -14.47
CA ASN A 235 -12.27 7.58 -14.17
C ASN A 235 -12.41 6.08 -13.84
N ALA A 236 -11.73 5.23 -14.59
CA ALA A 236 -11.57 3.81 -14.35
C ALA A 236 -10.29 3.56 -13.54
N PHE A 237 -10.44 3.38 -12.23
CA PHE A 237 -9.31 3.13 -11.35
C PHE A 237 -8.72 1.72 -11.53
N GLY A 238 -7.40 1.63 -11.46
CA GLY A 238 -6.65 0.38 -11.55
C GLY A 238 -6.12 -0.12 -10.21
N ASN A 239 -5.30 -1.15 -10.29
CA ASN A 239 -4.68 -1.79 -9.13
C ASN A 239 -3.23 -1.34 -8.96
N CYS A 240 -2.82 -1.18 -7.71
CA CYS A 240 -1.42 -1.04 -7.32
C CYS A 240 -0.85 -2.41 -6.92
N THR A 241 0.33 -2.76 -7.44
CA THR A 241 1.01 -4.01 -7.11
C THR A 241 2.50 -3.78 -6.86
N ALA A 242 3.15 -4.71 -6.14
CA ALA A 242 4.59 -4.72 -5.90
C ALA A 242 5.15 -3.41 -5.31
N THR A 243 4.36 -2.69 -4.52
CA THR A 243 4.80 -1.53 -3.74
C THR A 243 5.07 -1.95 -2.30
N TYR A 244 5.82 -1.15 -1.55
CA TYR A 244 6.10 -1.44 -0.15
C TYR A 244 4.82 -1.56 0.68
N CYS A 245 3.96 -0.55 0.65
CA CYS A 245 2.74 -0.48 1.48
C CYS A 245 1.64 -1.46 1.01
N HIS A 246 1.57 -1.77 -0.29
CA HIS A 246 0.63 -2.75 -0.83
C HIS A 246 1.36 -4.08 -1.10
N SER A 247 1.96 -4.63 -0.05
CA SER A 247 2.60 -5.95 -0.08
C SER A 247 2.36 -6.70 1.23
N PRO A 248 2.70 -8.00 1.28
CA PRO A 248 2.65 -8.77 2.52
C PRO A 248 3.71 -8.42 3.56
N GLY A 249 4.62 -7.47 3.29
CA GLY A 249 5.67 -7.08 4.23
C GLY A 249 6.69 -8.19 4.54
N ASN A 250 6.82 -9.18 3.65
CA ASN A 250 7.66 -10.36 3.81
C ASN A 250 9.07 -10.20 3.21
N LYS A 251 9.31 -9.16 2.41
CA LYS A 251 10.57 -8.88 1.69
C LYS A 251 11.09 -7.48 1.99
N ALA A 252 12.41 -7.33 2.02
CA ALA A 252 13.07 -6.03 2.20
C ALA A 252 13.07 -5.18 0.91
N SER A 253 13.00 -5.82 -0.26
CA SER A 253 12.96 -5.21 -1.59
C SER A 253 12.31 -6.16 -2.60
N GLY A 254 11.88 -5.65 -3.76
CA GLY A 254 11.21 -6.47 -4.78
C GLY A 254 9.90 -7.05 -4.24
N PHE A 255 9.01 -6.15 -3.81
CA PHE A 255 7.83 -6.49 -3.02
C PHE A 255 6.86 -7.38 -3.78
N ASP A 256 6.25 -8.33 -3.07
CA ASP A 256 5.19 -9.15 -3.64
C ASP A 256 3.90 -8.36 -3.82
N ALA A 257 3.03 -8.84 -4.70
CA ALA A 257 1.66 -8.36 -4.77
C ALA A 257 0.93 -8.62 -3.43
N PRO A 258 -0.02 -7.75 -3.05
CA PRO A 258 -0.83 -7.96 -1.87
C PRO A 258 -1.72 -9.21 -2.03
N ASN A 259 -2.14 -9.83 -0.93
CA ASN A 259 -3.02 -11.02 -0.96
C ASN A 259 -4.40 -10.71 -1.56
N ALA A 260 -4.86 -9.47 -1.44
CA ALA A 260 -6.04 -8.96 -2.13
C ALA A 260 -5.66 -7.74 -2.97
N ALA A 261 -6.30 -7.56 -4.12
CA ALA A 261 -5.99 -6.47 -5.02
C ALA A 261 -6.14 -5.10 -4.32
N ALA A 262 -5.08 -4.29 -4.35
CA ALA A 262 -5.10 -2.93 -3.86
C ALA A 262 -5.60 -1.98 -4.97
N THR A 263 -6.91 -1.95 -5.18
CA THR A 263 -7.55 -1.06 -6.16
C THR A 263 -7.50 0.38 -5.66
N TRP A 264 -7.09 1.31 -6.52
CA TRP A 264 -7.11 2.74 -6.21
C TRP A 264 -8.55 3.21 -5.96
N GLY A 265 -8.76 3.99 -4.90
CA GLY A 265 -10.11 4.31 -4.39
C GLY A 265 -10.81 3.18 -3.63
N GLY A 266 -10.23 1.97 -3.57
CA GLY A 266 -10.75 0.85 -2.80
C GLY A 266 -10.32 0.85 -1.33
N SER A 267 -10.68 -0.23 -0.62
CA SER A 267 -10.25 -0.47 0.75
C SER A 267 -9.50 -1.80 0.83
N LEU A 268 -8.45 -1.82 1.66
CA LEU A 268 -7.67 -3.02 1.96
C LEU A 268 -7.66 -3.21 3.47
N ASP A 269 -8.10 -4.37 3.93
CA ASP A 269 -8.00 -4.77 5.34
C ASP A 269 -6.63 -5.42 5.63
N CYS A 270 -6.40 -5.81 6.87
CA CYS A 270 -5.13 -6.43 7.27
C CYS A 270 -4.81 -7.67 6.43
N LYS A 271 -5.83 -8.51 6.15
CA LYS A 271 -5.73 -9.75 5.38
C LYS A 271 -5.29 -9.51 3.95
N GLY A 272 -5.75 -8.39 3.39
CA GLY A 272 -5.38 -7.94 2.06
C GLY A 272 -3.88 -7.72 1.90
N CYS A 273 -3.17 -7.29 2.96
CA CYS A 273 -1.71 -7.23 2.94
C CYS A 273 -1.10 -8.57 3.39
N HIS A 274 -1.35 -8.99 4.63
CA HIS A 274 -0.79 -10.20 5.22
C HIS A 274 -1.88 -11.02 5.93
N LYS A 275 -1.73 -12.33 5.96
CA LYS A 275 -2.64 -13.25 6.68
C LYS A 275 -2.76 -12.85 8.18
N ALA A 276 -3.80 -13.32 8.86
CA ALA A 276 -4.10 -12.95 10.25
C ALA A 276 -4.36 -14.20 11.13
N ASP A 277 -5.28 -14.11 12.10
CA ASP A 277 -5.63 -15.23 12.99
C ASP A 277 -6.72 -16.14 12.39
N ILE A 278 -7.02 -17.27 13.05
CA ILE A 278 -8.05 -18.21 12.56
C ILE A 278 -9.43 -17.57 12.42
N ALA A 279 -9.79 -16.59 13.26
CA ALA A 279 -11.08 -15.90 13.18
C ALA A 279 -11.19 -15.08 11.89
N SER A 280 -10.07 -14.73 11.28
CA SER A 280 -10.02 -14.04 10.01
C SER A 280 -10.34 -14.93 8.80
N GLY A 281 -10.32 -16.26 8.95
CA GLY A 281 -10.46 -17.24 7.86
C GLY A 281 -9.22 -17.38 6.96
N SER A 282 -8.12 -16.69 7.28
CA SER A 282 -6.87 -16.71 6.51
C SER A 282 -5.69 -16.66 7.47
N THR A 283 -5.37 -17.82 8.05
CA THR A 283 -4.39 -17.92 9.12
C THR A 283 -2.96 -17.74 8.61
N MET A 284 -2.16 -16.96 9.35
CA MET A 284 -0.75 -16.79 9.07
C MET A 284 0.04 -18.09 9.32
N ALA A 285 0.89 -18.46 8.36
CA ALA A 285 1.69 -19.69 8.39
C ALA A 285 3.20 -19.44 8.34
N SER A 286 3.65 -18.17 8.34
CA SER A 286 5.07 -17.84 8.37
C SER A 286 5.71 -18.28 9.70
N GLY A 287 6.84 -18.99 9.63
CA GLY A 287 7.52 -19.52 10.80
C GLY A 287 6.59 -20.42 11.63
N THR A 288 6.39 -20.09 12.90
CA THR A 288 5.52 -20.84 13.83
C THR A 288 4.18 -20.14 14.11
N HIS A 289 3.78 -19.15 13.31
CA HIS A 289 2.49 -18.47 13.50
C HIS A 289 1.32 -19.46 13.53
N GLY A 290 1.30 -20.45 12.63
CA GLY A 290 0.24 -21.46 12.59
C GLY A 290 0.09 -22.22 13.91
N SER A 291 1.15 -22.40 14.70
CA SER A 291 1.06 -23.02 16.03
C SER A 291 0.44 -22.11 17.09
N HIS A 292 0.53 -20.79 16.92
CA HIS A 292 0.09 -19.81 17.92
C HIS A 292 -1.31 -19.24 17.59
N VAL A 293 -1.60 -18.99 16.31
CA VAL A 293 -2.81 -18.24 15.89
C VAL A 293 -3.89 -19.12 15.24
N ASN A 294 -3.64 -20.42 15.04
CA ASN A 294 -4.57 -21.31 14.30
C ASN A 294 -5.53 -22.13 15.17
N ASN A 295 -5.56 -21.89 16.49
CA ASN A 295 -6.41 -22.64 17.43
C ASN A 295 -6.38 -24.16 17.19
N LEU A 296 -5.21 -24.80 17.29
CA LEU A 296 -4.97 -26.21 16.98
C LEU A 296 -5.62 -27.21 17.96
N GLY A 297 -6.85 -26.95 18.43
CA GLY A 297 -7.58 -27.88 19.28
C GLY A 297 -6.98 -28.04 20.68
N VAL A 298 -6.18 -27.09 21.17
CA VAL A 298 -5.54 -27.12 22.51
C VAL A 298 -6.19 -26.12 23.45
N GLY A 299 -7.51 -26.21 23.69
CA GLY A 299 -8.24 -25.74 24.89
C GLY A 299 -7.99 -24.35 25.48
N TYR A 300 -7.26 -23.48 24.79
CA TYR A 300 -7.16 -22.06 25.05
C TYR A 300 -7.19 -21.29 23.74
N THR A 301 -7.75 -20.08 23.84
CA THR A 301 -8.04 -19.14 22.75
C THR A 301 -6.80 -18.88 21.89
N THR A 302 -6.98 -18.88 20.57
CA THR A 302 -6.12 -18.21 19.59
C THR A 302 -5.24 -17.11 20.19
N ILE A 303 -3.91 -17.31 20.26
CA ILE A 303 -2.99 -16.28 20.78
C ILE A 303 -3.13 -15.05 19.90
N LYS A 304 -3.42 -13.90 20.50
CA LYS A 304 -3.61 -12.65 19.77
C LYS A 304 -2.27 -12.03 19.41
N CYS A 305 -2.25 -11.30 18.30
CA CYS A 305 -1.04 -10.65 17.77
C CYS A 305 -0.37 -9.75 18.81
N VAL A 306 -1.16 -9.00 19.61
CA VAL A 306 -0.68 -8.13 20.69
C VAL A 306 0.24 -8.84 21.68
N THR A 307 0.07 -10.13 21.92
CA THR A 307 0.93 -10.88 22.86
C THR A 307 2.42 -10.82 22.47
N CYS A 308 2.72 -10.78 21.17
CA CYS A 308 4.10 -10.74 20.65
C CYS A 308 4.44 -9.47 19.83
N HIS A 309 3.43 -8.69 19.46
CA HIS A 309 3.55 -7.48 18.65
C HIS A 309 2.90 -6.27 19.34
N ALA A 310 3.04 -6.16 20.66
CA ALA A 310 2.41 -5.13 21.49
C ALA A 310 2.81 -3.69 21.12
N ALA A 311 3.99 -3.50 20.51
CA ALA A 311 4.41 -2.20 19.98
C ALA A 311 3.66 -1.81 18.70
N THR A 312 3.05 -2.77 18.00
CA THR A 312 2.42 -2.59 16.68
C THR A 312 0.90 -2.61 16.77
N VAL A 313 0.30 -3.46 17.62
CA VAL A 313 -1.16 -3.67 17.68
C VAL A 313 -1.72 -3.64 19.10
N THR A 314 -2.95 -3.14 19.29
CA THR A 314 -3.66 -3.10 20.59
C THR A 314 -4.72 -4.20 20.72
N GLY A 315 -4.46 -5.38 20.15
CA GLY A 315 -5.38 -6.52 20.15
C GLY A 315 -5.03 -7.54 19.05
N GLY A 316 -6.04 -8.06 18.35
CA GLY A 316 -5.84 -8.99 17.24
C GLY A 316 -5.46 -8.32 15.91
N MET A 317 -6.14 -7.23 15.53
CA MET A 317 -6.05 -6.65 14.18
C MET A 317 -6.17 -5.10 14.14
N THR A 318 -5.87 -4.41 15.24
CA THR A 318 -5.91 -2.93 15.28
C THR A 318 -4.50 -2.40 15.40
N ILE A 319 -4.07 -1.59 14.43
CA ILE A 319 -2.74 -0.96 14.44
C ILE A 319 -2.72 0.12 15.52
N ALA A 320 -1.85 -0.06 16.51
CA ALA A 320 -1.62 0.88 17.61
C ALA A 320 -0.70 2.03 17.17
N ASN A 321 0.32 1.69 16.38
CA ASN A 321 1.36 2.62 15.96
C ASN A 321 1.72 2.35 14.50
N THR A 322 1.28 3.25 13.61
CA THR A 322 1.62 3.19 12.18
C THR A 322 3.10 3.37 11.93
N GLY A 323 3.79 4.18 12.73
CA GLY A 323 5.23 4.41 12.64
C GLY A 323 6.07 3.14 12.83
N VAL A 324 5.58 2.14 13.57
CA VAL A 324 6.26 0.83 13.76
C VAL A 324 5.72 -0.23 12.80
N HIS A 325 4.53 -0.02 12.21
CA HIS A 325 3.95 -0.95 11.25
C HIS A 325 4.51 -0.77 9.83
N VAL A 326 4.86 0.48 9.46
CA VAL A 326 5.33 0.84 8.11
C VAL A 326 6.74 1.44 8.07
N ASP A 327 7.66 0.90 8.89
CA ASP A 327 9.08 1.28 8.98
C ASP A 327 10.06 0.34 8.26
N LYS A 328 9.52 -0.60 7.47
CA LYS A 328 10.22 -1.70 6.78
C LYS A 328 10.85 -2.75 7.70
N GLN A 329 10.44 -2.80 8.97
CA GLN A 329 10.91 -3.80 9.91
C GLN A 329 9.77 -4.67 10.44
N ILE A 330 10.13 -5.83 10.97
CA ILE A 330 9.26 -6.65 11.80
C ILE A 330 9.63 -6.35 13.24
N ALA A 331 8.72 -5.72 13.98
CA ALA A 331 8.88 -5.44 15.40
C ALA A 331 8.29 -6.58 16.23
N VAL A 332 9.10 -7.15 17.14
CA VAL A 332 8.65 -8.08 18.18
C VAL A 332 8.72 -7.34 19.51
N ALA A 333 7.61 -7.33 20.22
CA ALA A 333 7.47 -6.75 21.55
C ALA A 333 6.43 -7.55 22.32
N PHE A 334 6.88 -8.21 23.39
CA PHE A 334 5.97 -8.95 24.24
C PHE A 334 5.16 -7.98 25.08
N ASP A 335 3.85 -8.23 25.18
CA ASP A 335 2.98 -7.48 26.08
C ASP A 335 3.46 -7.72 27.53
N ASN A 336 3.64 -6.67 28.33
CA ASN A 336 4.11 -6.80 29.71
C ASN A 336 3.04 -7.38 30.65
N THR A 337 1.78 -7.42 30.21
CA THR A 337 0.69 -8.15 30.85
C THR A 337 0.62 -9.60 30.39
N SER A 338 1.31 -9.95 29.30
CA SER A 338 1.56 -11.35 28.97
C SER A 338 2.53 -11.93 29.98
N SER A 339 2.47 -13.23 30.16
CA SER A 339 3.32 -13.99 31.07
C SER A 339 4.82 -13.97 30.70
N ALA A 340 5.26 -13.15 29.75
CA ALA A 340 6.65 -12.94 29.35
C ALA A 340 7.41 -11.95 30.27
N THR A 341 7.75 -12.38 31.48
CA THR A 341 8.63 -11.61 32.37
C THR A 341 10.01 -11.43 31.75
N ASN A 342 10.38 -10.21 31.34
CA ASN A 342 11.63 -9.90 30.63
C ASN A 342 11.80 -10.70 29.33
N GLY A 343 10.70 -10.90 28.58
CA GLY A 343 10.69 -11.64 27.31
C GLY A 343 11.73 -11.11 26.31
N ARG A 344 12.49 -12.03 25.71
CA ARG A 344 13.55 -11.70 24.76
C ARG A 344 13.35 -12.42 23.43
N TYR A 345 13.77 -11.76 22.37
CA TYR A 345 13.93 -12.36 21.05
C TYR A 345 15.36 -12.15 20.58
N ASN A 346 16.01 -13.23 20.12
CA ASN A 346 17.43 -13.21 19.75
C ASN A 346 18.33 -12.65 20.86
N GLY A 347 18.06 -13.01 22.13
CA GLY A 347 18.78 -12.51 23.30
C GLY A 347 18.51 -11.04 23.68
N THR A 348 17.77 -10.30 22.87
CA THR A 348 17.44 -8.89 23.12
C THR A 348 16.11 -8.76 23.84
N LEU A 349 16.07 -7.96 24.90
CA LEU A 349 14.84 -7.64 25.62
C LEU A 349 13.86 -6.92 24.68
N ALA A 350 12.64 -7.44 24.54
CA ALA A 350 11.68 -7.00 23.55
C ALA A 350 10.40 -6.50 24.23
N THR A 351 10.35 -5.21 24.55
CA THR A 351 9.23 -4.58 25.26
C THR A 351 8.45 -3.64 24.34
N PRO A 352 7.21 -3.23 24.70
CA PRO A 352 6.45 -2.28 23.88
C PRO A 352 7.17 -0.93 23.68
N GLY A 353 7.93 -0.47 24.68
CA GLY A 353 8.71 0.76 24.60
C GLY A 353 10.07 0.62 23.91
N SER A 354 10.56 -0.61 23.73
CA SER A 354 11.82 -0.92 23.05
C SER A 354 11.66 -2.25 22.30
N PRO A 355 10.91 -2.26 21.18
CA PRO A 355 10.71 -3.48 20.39
C PRO A 355 12.03 -3.96 19.81
N MET A 356 12.22 -5.27 19.77
CA MET A 356 13.28 -5.87 18.96
C MET A 356 12.85 -5.80 17.50
N THR A 357 13.69 -5.29 16.61
CA THR A 357 13.38 -5.21 15.19
C THR A 357 14.26 -6.14 14.36
N LYS A 358 13.69 -6.67 13.29
CA LYS A 358 14.44 -7.44 12.29
C LYS A 358 13.95 -7.10 10.88
N ALA A 359 14.82 -7.28 9.89
CA ALA A 359 14.43 -7.14 8.50
C ALA A 359 13.43 -8.25 8.09
N PRO A 360 12.44 -7.93 7.22
CA PRO A 360 11.67 -8.94 6.52
C PRO A 360 12.56 -9.90 5.72
N GLY A 361 12.22 -11.19 5.72
CA GLY A 361 13.01 -12.24 5.07
C GLY A 361 14.28 -12.66 5.81
N SER A 362 14.68 -11.98 6.90
CA SER A 362 15.79 -12.43 7.73
C SER A 362 15.46 -13.75 8.44
N SER A 363 16.50 -14.51 8.79
CA SER A 363 16.39 -15.72 9.59
C SER A 363 15.63 -15.48 10.90
N TYR A 364 14.91 -16.52 11.34
CA TYR A 364 14.25 -16.53 12.64
C TYR A 364 15.26 -16.76 13.77
N ALA A 365 14.87 -16.41 15.01
CA ALA A 365 15.71 -16.54 16.19
C ALA A 365 14.97 -17.13 17.40
N THR A 366 15.69 -17.28 18.51
CA THR A 366 15.20 -17.86 19.77
C THR A 366 14.33 -16.89 20.56
N CYS A 367 13.26 -17.40 21.15
CA CYS A 367 12.48 -16.72 22.18
C CYS A 367 12.91 -17.21 23.57
N SER A 368 13.17 -16.31 24.52
CA SER A 368 13.53 -16.71 25.91
C SER A 368 12.82 -15.85 26.94
N ASN A 369 12.73 -16.34 28.19
CA ASN A 369 12.01 -15.68 29.30
C ASN A 369 10.53 -15.41 28.97
N VAL A 370 9.91 -16.34 28.23
CA VAL A 370 8.48 -16.33 27.92
C VAL A 370 7.86 -17.48 28.71
N TYR A 371 6.89 -17.18 29.58
CA TYR A 371 6.29 -18.20 30.45
C TYR A 371 5.68 -19.38 29.69
N CYS A 372 5.06 -19.16 28.53
CA CYS A 372 4.54 -20.26 27.70
C CYS A 372 5.64 -21.25 27.28
N HIS A 373 6.91 -20.84 27.30
CA HIS A 373 8.08 -21.67 27.03
C HIS A 373 8.79 -22.11 28.32
N SER A 374 8.19 -21.92 29.48
CA SER A 374 8.68 -22.46 30.75
C SER A 374 8.11 -23.84 31.03
N LYS A 375 8.58 -24.46 32.11
CA LYS A 375 7.96 -25.66 32.68
C LYS A 375 6.78 -25.36 33.62
N GLY A 376 6.21 -24.15 33.56
CA GLY A 376 5.08 -23.69 34.37
C GLY A 376 5.50 -23.18 35.75
N GLN A 377 6.26 -23.96 36.52
CA GLN A 377 6.68 -23.58 37.88
C GLN A 377 8.10 -24.07 38.22
N GLY A 378 8.78 -23.38 39.14
CA GLY A 378 10.09 -23.80 39.65
C GLY A 378 10.02 -25.15 40.38
N ALA A 379 11.13 -25.88 40.45
CA ALA A 379 11.18 -27.22 41.03
C ALA A 379 10.79 -27.27 42.52
N GLY A 380 10.97 -26.18 43.26
CA GLY A 380 10.57 -26.04 44.66
C GLY A 380 9.19 -25.41 44.88
N GLY A 381 8.42 -25.16 43.82
CA GLY A 381 7.13 -24.46 43.89
C GLY A 381 7.25 -22.94 43.94
N GLY A 382 8.45 -22.40 44.10
CA GLY A 382 8.70 -20.96 43.99
C GLY A 382 8.64 -20.45 42.55
N ALA A 383 8.86 -19.15 42.42
CA ALA A 383 8.95 -18.45 41.14
C ALA A 383 9.91 -19.12 40.16
N LEU A 384 9.64 -18.99 38.86
CA LEU A 384 10.48 -19.52 37.79
C LEU A 384 11.87 -18.87 37.82
N ALA A 385 12.91 -19.70 37.82
CA ALA A 385 14.29 -19.28 37.62
C ALA A 385 14.65 -19.31 36.13
N PRO A 386 15.74 -18.64 35.68
CA PRO A 386 16.16 -18.66 34.28
C PRO A 386 16.31 -20.07 33.66
N ALA A 387 16.75 -21.05 34.45
CA ALA A 387 16.88 -22.46 34.02
C ALA A 387 15.54 -23.19 33.81
N ASP A 388 14.43 -22.58 34.23
CA ASP A 388 13.08 -23.13 34.11
C ASP A 388 12.40 -22.76 32.79
N TYR A 389 13.04 -21.89 32.00
CA TYR A 389 12.62 -21.49 30.66
C TYR A 389 13.39 -22.27 29.59
N THR A 390 12.68 -22.69 28.55
CA THR A 390 13.28 -23.15 27.31
C THR A 390 13.45 -21.98 26.34
N ALA A 391 14.38 -22.15 25.40
CA ALA A 391 14.65 -21.16 24.36
C ALA A 391 14.35 -21.72 22.95
N PRO A 392 13.08 -21.97 22.61
CA PRO A 392 12.73 -22.47 21.28
C PRO A 392 13.04 -21.44 20.20
N VAL A 393 13.37 -21.93 19.02
CA VAL A 393 13.64 -21.15 17.81
C VAL A 393 12.34 -20.97 17.03
N TRP A 394 11.96 -19.72 16.75
CA TRP A 394 10.80 -19.43 15.92
C TRP A 394 10.95 -20.04 14.52
N GLY A 395 9.87 -20.62 13.97
CA GLY A 395 9.94 -21.35 12.71
C GLY A 395 10.55 -22.76 12.80
N ASN A 396 11.06 -23.20 13.95
CA ASN A 396 11.52 -24.57 14.17
C ASN A 396 10.69 -25.27 15.26
N ALA A 397 9.62 -25.93 14.81
CA ALA A 397 8.71 -26.66 15.69
C ALA A 397 9.40 -27.74 16.53
N ALA A 398 10.56 -28.27 16.11
CA ALA A 398 11.28 -29.30 16.88
C ALA A 398 11.79 -28.80 18.24
N THR A 399 12.05 -27.49 18.36
CA THR A 399 12.59 -26.87 19.58
C THR A 399 11.52 -26.54 20.63
N GLY A 400 10.25 -26.51 20.24
CA GLY A 400 9.10 -26.25 21.12
C GLY A 400 8.19 -27.46 21.34
N LYS A 401 8.67 -28.68 21.03
CA LYS A 401 7.91 -29.92 21.30
C LYS A 401 7.76 -30.10 22.81
N CYS A 402 6.70 -30.77 23.26
CA CYS A 402 6.42 -31.03 24.68
C CYS A 402 7.63 -31.55 25.49
N GLY A 403 8.53 -32.22 24.77
CA GLY A 403 9.76 -32.79 25.27
C GLY A 403 10.96 -31.92 25.57
N THR A 404 10.94 -30.67 25.14
CA THR A 404 12.02 -29.73 25.40
C THR A 404 11.83 -29.06 26.76
N CYS A 405 10.59 -28.96 27.25
CA CYS A 405 10.26 -28.39 28.57
C CYS A 405 10.16 -29.43 29.70
N HIS A 406 9.68 -30.64 29.40
CA HIS A 406 9.56 -31.74 30.37
C HIS A 406 10.57 -32.84 30.03
N GLY A 407 11.56 -33.04 30.92
CA GLY A 407 12.70 -33.94 30.70
C GLY A 407 12.31 -35.37 30.30
N MET A 408 13.15 -35.99 29.45
CA MET A 408 13.06 -37.41 29.09
C MET A 408 13.96 -38.23 30.01
N ASP A 409 13.40 -39.05 30.91
CA ASP A 409 14.19 -40.02 31.68
C ASP A 409 14.34 -41.37 30.97
N GLY A 410 13.73 -41.53 29.78
CA GLY A 410 13.96 -42.67 28.87
C GLY A 410 13.49 -44.02 29.40
N LYS A 411 12.71 -44.08 30.49
CA LYS A 411 12.40 -45.33 31.21
C LYS A 411 10.92 -45.67 31.40
N SER A 412 10.00 -44.89 30.83
CA SER A 412 8.55 -45.12 30.97
C SER A 412 7.89 -45.31 29.59
N ASN A 413 7.54 -46.54 29.23
CA ASN A 413 6.77 -46.86 28.03
C ASN A 413 5.33 -47.25 28.41
N HIS A 414 4.34 -46.64 27.74
CA HIS A 414 3.03 -47.27 27.61
C HIS A 414 3.20 -48.40 26.60
N ALA A 415 3.03 -49.65 27.03
CA ALA A 415 3.28 -50.82 26.19
C ALA A 415 2.39 -50.78 24.93
N SER A 416 2.98 -50.49 23.76
CA SER A 416 2.49 -50.77 22.39
C SER A 416 2.16 -49.60 21.44
N PHE A 417 2.44 -48.33 21.76
CA PHE A 417 2.30 -47.22 20.78
C PHE A 417 3.60 -46.47 20.54
N SER A 418 4.27 -46.79 19.43
CA SER A 418 5.38 -45.99 18.90
C SER A 418 4.83 -44.82 18.08
N GLY A 419 5.21 -43.59 18.44
CA GLY A 419 5.01 -42.40 17.58
C GLY A 419 3.86 -41.46 17.92
N TRP A 420 2.96 -41.80 18.85
CA TRP A 420 1.90 -40.89 19.31
C TRP A 420 1.96 -40.70 20.83
N VAL A 421 2.42 -39.50 21.22
CA VAL A 421 2.27 -38.81 22.52
C VAL A 421 2.02 -39.70 23.75
N VAL A 422 3.11 -40.19 24.36
CA VAL A 422 3.10 -40.52 25.80
C VAL A 422 3.67 -39.31 26.53
N GLN A 423 2.82 -38.65 27.33
CA GLN A 423 3.18 -37.45 28.09
C GLN A 423 4.24 -37.82 29.13
N ARG A 424 5.41 -37.21 28.99
CA ARG A 424 6.52 -37.29 29.94
C ARG A 424 6.04 -36.76 31.29
N ARG A 425 6.49 -37.41 32.36
CA ARG A 425 6.17 -37.04 33.75
C ARG A 425 6.60 -35.59 34.02
N ILE A 426 5.71 -34.80 34.63
CA ILE A 426 6.08 -33.51 35.23
C ILE A 426 6.97 -33.84 36.43
N SER A 427 8.27 -33.61 36.30
CA SER A 427 9.27 -33.83 37.36
C SER A 427 9.46 -32.61 38.27
N SER A 428 8.66 -31.55 38.10
CA SER A 428 8.70 -30.38 38.98
C SER A 428 7.88 -30.63 40.24
N GLY A 429 8.46 -30.35 41.41
CA GLY A 429 7.65 -30.08 42.58
C GLY A 429 6.93 -31.23 43.26
N SER A 430 5.71 -30.90 43.71
CA SER A 430 4.75 -31.84 44.28
C SER A 430 4.30 -32.91 43.27
N HIS A 431 4.34 -32.65 41.96
CA HIS A 431 4.07 -33.69 40.96
C HIS A 431 5.05 -34.85 41.07
N LEU A 432 6.35 -34.58 41.18
CA LEU A 432 7.36 -35.64 41.35
C LEU A 432 7.07 -36.51 42.58
N LYS A 433 6.62 -35.89 43.69
CA LYS A 433 6.23 -36.61 44.91
C LYS A 433 4.93 -37.40 44.74
N HIS A 434 3.86 -36.80 44.20
CA HIS A 434 2.58 -37.49 44.01
C HIS A 434 2.64 -38.62 42.99
N ILE A 435 3.37 -38.46 41.88
CA ILE A 435 3.54 -39.52 40.87
C ILE A 435 4.52 -40.62 41.32
N SER A 436 5.37 -40.33 42.31
CA SER A 436 6.20 -41.34 42.97
C SER A 436 5.38 -42.28 43.86
N TYR A 437 4.22 -41.83 44.35
CA TYR A 437 3.27 -42.69 45.07
C TYR A 437 2.39 -43.50 44.10
N GLY A 438 1.94 -44.68 44.52
CA GLY A 438 1.16 -45.59 43.65
C GLY A 438 -0.24 -45.09 43.32
N LEU A 439 -0.86 -44.33 44.24
CA LEU A 439 -2.24 -43.81 44.13
C LEU A 439 -3.29 -44.86 43.72
N GLY A 440 -3.04 -46.14 44.00
CA GLY A 440 -3.91 -47.26 43.57
C GLY A 440 -3.97 -47.50 42.07
N ALA A 441 -3.21 -46.75 41.25
CA ALA A 441 -3.23 -46.83 39.80
C ALA A 441 -2.20 -47.85 39.28
N SER A 442 -2.61 -48.68 38.30
CA SER A 442 -1.79 -49.76 37.74
C SER A 442 -0.68 -49.29 36.79
N THR A 443 -0.77 -48.05 36.27
CA THR A 443 0.23 -47.47 35.37
C THR A 443 0.53 -46.02 35.71
N SER A 444 1.70 -45.51 35.31
CA SER A 444 2.10 -44.12 35.58
C SER A 444 1.22 -43.08 34.89
N ASP A 445 0.59 -43.44 33.77
CA ASP A 445 -0.21 -42.50 32.95
C ASP A 445 -1.59 -42.25 33.58
N VAL A 446 -2.13 -43.25 34.30
CA VAL A 446 -3.39 -43.17 35.04
C VAL A 446 -3.25 -42.31 36.33
N LYS A 447 -2.03 -41.98 36.76
CA LYS A 447 -1.81 -41.13 37.95
C LYS A 447 -2.17 -39.67 37.72
N CYS A 448 -2.06 -39.17 36.49
CA CYS A 448 -2.37 -37.77 36.15
C CYS A 448 -3.88 -37.50 36.26
N VAL A 449 -4.72 -38.44 35.81
CA VAL A 449 -6.19 -38.31 35.89
C VAL A 449 -6.70 -38.34 37.32
N VAL A 450 -5.91 -38.82 38.29
CA VAL A 450 -6.27 -38.78 39.72
C VAL A 450 -6.48 -37.33 40.23
N CYS A 451 -5.84 -36.35 39.59
CA CYS A 451 -5.95 -34.93 39.98
C CYS A 451 -6.36 -34.01 38.81
N HIS A 452 -6.46 -34.53 37.59
CA HIS A 452 -6.80 -33.76 36.38
C HIS A 452 -7.95 -34.40 35.57
N ALA A 453 -8.81 -35.18 36.21
CA ALA A 453 -10.00 -35.74 35.55
C ALA A 453 -10.93 -34.61 35.05
N TYR A 454 -11.47 -34.79 33.84
CA TYR A 454 -12.52 -33.92 33.30
C TYR A 454 -13.89 -34.25 33.90
N ASP A 455 -14.15 -35.55 34.08
CA ASP A 455 -15.32 -36.03 34.83
C ASP A 455 -14.92 -36.24 36.28
N ASN A 456 -15.56 -35.49 37.17
CA ASN A 456 -15.28 -35.59 38.60
C ASN A 456 -15.83 -36.89 39.21
N THR A 457 -16.63 -37.67 38.48
CA THR A 457 -17.33 -38.86 38.99
C THR A 457 -16.72 -40.17 38.49
N GLY A 458 -16.60 -41.18 39.37
CA GLY A 458 -16.42 -42.58 38.98
C GLY A 458 -15.04 -43.03 38.49
N PHE A 459 -13.94 -42.70 39.19
CA PHE A 459 -12.61 -43.22 38.85
C PHE A 459 -12.45 -44.72 39.19
N ALA A 460 -12.15 -45.55 38.18
CA ALA A 460 -11.79 -46.95 38.34
C ALA A 460 -10.26 -47.14 38.17
N PRO A 461 -9.50 -47.52 39.21
CA PRO A 461 -8.03 -47.56 39.17
C PRO A 461 -7.43 -48.61 38.22
N ALA A 462 -8.25 -49.54 37.73
CA ALA A 462 -7.83 -50.69 36.94
C ALA A 462 -7.98 -50.53 35.42
N GLY A 463 -8.59 -49.45 34.91
CA GLY A 463 -8.76 -49.27 33.48
C GLY A 463 -9.07 -47.83 33.07
N CYS A 464 -8.35 -47.32 32.07
CA CYS A 464 -8.72 -46.09 31.36
C CYS A 464 -10.02 -46.32 30.56
N SER A 465 -11.16 -46.09 31.18
CA SER A 465 -12.45 -46.02 30.47
C SER A 465 -12.46 -44.78 29.57
N ASN A 466 -12.95 -44.93 28.34
CA ASN A 466 -12.81 -44.04 27.18
C ASN A 466 -13.12 -42.53 27.36
N GLY A 467 -13.65 -42.06 28.49
CA GLY A 467 -13.92 -40.65 28.78
C GLY A 467 -12.81 -39.91 29.54
N ALA A 468 -12.12 -40.59 30.47
CA ALA A 468 -11.15 -39.96 31.35
C ALA A 468 -9.75 -39.84 30.74
N CYS A 469 -9.36 -40.78 29.87
CA CYS A 469 -8.04 -40.81 29.22
C CYS A 469 -8.09 -40.59 27.70
N HIS A 470 -9.18 -40.99 27.04
CA HIS A 470 -9.28 -41.10 25.58
C HIS A 470 -10.43 -40.30 24.96
N GLY A 471 -11.11 -39.45 25.75
CA GLY A 471 -12.01 -38.45 25.21
C GLY A 471 -11.19 -37.41 24.46
N GLY A 472 -11.68 -36.94 23.30
CA GLY A 472 -11.02 -35.91 22.48
C GLY A 472 -10.64 -34.63 23.24
N ALA A 473 -11.12 -34.46 24.48
CA ALA A 473 -10.83 -33.36 25.39
C ALA A 473 -9.57 -33.51 26.29
N LEU A 474 -8.99 -34.71 26.45
CA LEU A 474 -7.72 -34.82 27.18
C LEU A 474 -6.53 -34.37 26.30
N GLN A 475 -6.67 -34.48 24.98
CA GLN A 475 -5.74 -33.86 24.04
C GLN A 475 -5.88 -32.33 24.00
N THR A 476 -7.01 -31.77 24.45
CA THR A 476 -7.28 -30.34 24.33
C THR A 476 -6.93 -29.53 25.57
N SER A 477 -6.74 -30.11 26.76
CA SER A 477 -6.64 -29.33 28.01
C SER A 477 -5.27 -29.35 28.68
N THR A 478 -4.22 -28.95 27.95
CA THR A 478 -2.97 -28.50 28.60
C THR A 478 -3.16 -27.07 29.12
N LYS A 479 -3.83 -26.94 30.29
CA LYS A 479 -4.17 -25.69 30.98
C LYS A 479 -2.97 -24.93 31.57
N HIS A 480 -1.82 -24.90 30.88
CA HIS A 480 -0.63 -24.14 31.30
C HIS A 480 -0.37 -22.89 30.45
N ALA A 481 -0.98 -22.78 29.25
CA ALA A 481 -0.79 -21.62 28.38
C ALA A 481 -1.51 -20.35 28.88
N ASN A 482 -2.37 -20.46 29.89
CA ASN A 482 -3.18 -19.38 30.45
C ASN A 482 -2.60 -18.75 31.73
N TYR A 483 -1.32 -18.99 32.02
CA TYR A 483 -0.66 -18.50 33.24
C TYR A 483 -1.28 -19.02 34.55
N GLU A 484 -1.87 -20.21 34.52
CA GLU A 484 -2.45 -20.84 35.69
C GLU A 484 -2.02 -22.30 35.85
N ILE A 485 -2.02 -22.77 37.10
CA ILE A 485 -1.91 -24.17 37.52
C ILE A 485 -3.31 -24.60 37.94
N ASN A 486 -4.01 -25.24 37.01
CA ASN A 486 -5.39 -25.66 37.22
C ASN A 486 -5.43 -27.05 37.90
N VAL A 487 -5.58 -27.07 39.22
CA VAL A 487 -5.83 -28.29 40.00
C VAL A 487 -7.33 -28.44 40.22
N ALA A 488 -7.93 -29.55 39.78
CA ALA A 488 -9.31 -29.88 40.07
C ALA A 488 -9.34 -31.05 41.05
N MET A 489 -10.10 -30.94 42.14
CA MET A 489 -10.29 -32.06 43.09
C MET A 489 -11.51 -32.88 42.63
N PRO A 490 -11.33 -34.15 42.20
CA PRO A 490 -12.45 -34.97 41.77
C PRO A 490 -13.37 -35.35 42.94
N THR A 491 -14.65 -35.58 42.66
CA THR A 491 -15.66 -35.79 43.72
C THR A 491 -15.52 -37.13 44.44
N TYR A 492 -14.73 -38.07 43.90
CA TYR A 492 -14.42 -39.33 44.58
C TYR A 492 -13.47 -39.16 45.79
N PHE A 493 -12.83 -38.01 45.98
CA PHE A 493 -12.19 -37.66 47.25
C PHE A 493 -13.19 -37.15 48.30
N GLY A 494 -14.49 -37.09 47.96
CA GLY A 494 -15.54 -36.52 48.79
C GLY A 494 -15.86 -35.07 48.39
N ALA A 495 -17.11 -34.65 48.62
CA ALA A 495 -17.58 -33.30 48.25
C ALA A 495 -16.88 -32.16 49.02
N SER A 496 -16.18 -32.49 50.11
CA SER A 496 -15.42 -31.54 50.94
C SER A 496 -13.92 -31.54 50.64
N ALA A 497 -13.45 -32.34 49.68
CA ALA A 497 -12.06 -32.36 49.25
C ALA A 497 -11.68 -31.02 48.63
N ALA A 498 -10.58 -30.43 49.10
CA ALA A 498 -10.14 -29.11 48.65
C ALA A 498 -8.63 -29.05 48.47
N TYR A 499 -8.21 -28.17 47.56
CA TYR A 499 -6.82 -27.78 47.37
C TYR A 499 -6.68 -26.29 47.71
N SER A 500 -5.79 -25.95 48.64
CA SER A 500 -5.61 -24.57 49.12
C SER A 500 -4.58 -23.76 48.34
N GLY A 501 -4.03 -24.30 47.25
CA GLY A 501 -2.97 -23.64 46.49
C GLY A 501 -3.52 -22.59 45.53
N SER A 502 -2.72 -21.54 45.35
CA SER A 502 -2.95 -20.54 44.30
C SER A 502 -2.92 -21.20 42.92
N THR A 503 -3.77 -20.73 42.02
CA THR A 503 -3.66 -21.10 40.60
C THR A 503 -2.51 -20.34 39.93
N LEU A 504 -1.88 -19.36 40.56
CA LEU A 504 -0.77 -18.62 39.97
C LEU A 504 0.56 -19.39 40.12
N PRO A 505 1.32 -19.57 39.04
CA PRO A 505 2.63 -20.19 39.12
C PRO A 505 3.61 -19.36 39.94
N GLY A 506 4.32 -20.01 40.86
CA GLY A 506 5.38 -19.40 41.66
C GLY A 506 4.99 -19.07 43.11
N ASP A 507 3.71 -19.19 43.46
CA ASP A 507 3.17 -18.94 44.80
C ASP A 507 3.31 -20.14 45.76
N GLY A 508 4.17 -21.11 45.44
CA GLY A 508 4.34 -22.33 46.22
C GLY A 508 3.37 -23.46 45.83
N TYR A 509 3.35 -24.50 46.65
CA TYR A 509 2.38 -25.59 46.57
C TYR A 509 1.34 -25.44 47.69
N GLY A 510 0.05 -25.54 47.35
CA GLY A 510 -1.02 -25.66 48.32
C GLY A 510 -1.05 -26.99 49.06
N SER A 511 -1.93 -27.09 50.05
CA SER A 511 -2.23 -28.33 50.77
C SER A 511 -3.55 -28.92 50.29
N CYS A 512 -3.64 -30.25 50.29
CA CYS A 512 -4.91 -30.95 50.10
C CYS A 512 -5.55 -31.22 51.46
N SER A 513 -6.87 -31.08 51.57
CA SER A 513 -7.65 -31.41 52.77
C SER A 513 -8.84 -32.30 52.41
N ASN A 514 -9.26 -33.15 53.35
CA ASN A 514 -10.42 -34.06 53.22
C ASN A 514 -10.31 -34.99 52.00
N THR A 515 -9.15 -35.63 51.80
CA THR A 515 -8.88 -36.50 50.64
C THR A 515 -8.89 -38.00 50.97
N TYR A 516 -9.60 -38.41 52.02
CA TYR A 516 -9.62 -39.78 52.55
C TYR A 516 -11.03 -40.36 52.63
#